data_AF-A0A0J9TU07-F1
#
_entry.id   AF-A0A0J9TU07-F1
#
_cell.length_a   1.000
_cell.length_b   1.000
_cell.length_c   1.000
_cell.angle_alpha   90.00
_cell.angle_beta   90.00
_cell.angle_gamma   90.00
#
_symmetry.space_group_name_H-M   'P 1'
#
loop_
_entity.id
_entity.type
_entity.pdbx_description
1 polymer ?
#
loop_
_entity_poly.entity_id
_entity_poly.type
_entity_poly.pdbx_seq_one_letter_code
_entity_poly.pdbx_strand_id
1 'polypeptide(L)'
;MKQTLREGLNFLSKNVVNILILVMSISCVLLFVKKNKNDKTKAEDLFELYMKANENEELKGGKEEGQDGSSMQKAFLDEKSKTLKLSKIVKLTNTVKIFIFSYPWEYTHFGLGICKHIKFNGPNQQGKIKGKWNDREDREKDAKEIYRSYTPIYVDRKKKEVHFVIRIYSPDEHFVDGGKMSVQLEKMRNNQTVKIAGPFGVLDYKGSNKFSYLTKAVQIKRHIVMIAGGTGMTPFFRLIKHMLLFDAREGEQPFVTLIYANRNEEEILLKGVFDEYERTFERFKAVYSVDECLDPTKRDTFENVGYLTEDLLRKYILKYERLGIQVDSSDTLILMCGPPPMTAFLKKILKEDIQMENVITL
;
A
#
# COMPACT_ATOMS: atom_id res chain seq x y z
N MET A 1 -40.19 54.47 -25.37
CA MET A 1 -40.11 54.34 -23.89
C MET A 1 -40.28 52.89 -23.39
N LYS A 2 -41.31 52.13 -23.82
CA LYS A 2 -41.50 50.73 -23.39
C LYS A 2 -40.44 49.73 -23.89
N GLN A 3 -39.89 49.94 -25.09
CA GLN A 3 -38.88 49.05 -25.68
C GLN A 3 -37.50 49.20 -25.02
N THR A 4 -37.07 50.44 -24.77
CA THR A 4 -35.82 50.76 -24.04
C THR A 4 -35.82 50.25 -22.60
N LEU A 5 -36.98 50.29 -21.92
CA LEU A 5 -37.14 49.71 -20.57
C LEU A 5 -37.01 48.18 -20.57
N ARG A 6 -37.53 47.50 -21.60
CA ARG A 6 -37.46 46.04 -21.74
C ARG A 6 -36.04 45.56 -22.08
N GLU A 7 -35.32 46.30 -22.91
CA GLU A 7 -33.91 46.04 -23.23
C GLU A 7 -33.00 46.27 -22.01
N GLY A 8 -33.26 47.33 -21.23
CA GLY A 8 -32.57 47.59 -19.96
C GLY A 8 -32.79 46.49 -18.91
N LEU A 9 -34.03 46.01 -18.74
CA LEU A 9 -34.34 44.88 -17.85
C LEU A 9 -33.66 43.58 -18.30
N ASN A 10 -33.65 43.30 -19.61
CA ASN A 10 -32.98 42.12 -20.15
C ASN A 10 -31.46 42.19 -19.96
N PHE A 11 -30.85 43.37 -20.13
CA PHE A 11 -29.42 43.58 -19.89
C PHE A 11 -29.05 43.42 -18.41
N LEU A 12 -29.83 44.01 -17.51
CA LEU A 12 -29.68 43.83 -16.06
C LEU A 12 -29.82 42.35 -15.67
N SER A 13 -30.81 41.63 -16.21
CA SER A 13 -31.02 40.21 -15.90
C SER A 13 -29.84 39.33 -16.35
N LYS A 14 -29.27 39.58 -17.55
CA LYS A 14 -28.11 38.85 -18.06
C LYS A 14 -26.86 39.11 -17.22
N ASN A 15 -26.64 40.35 -16.79
CA ASN A 15 -25.51 40.68 -15.94
C ASN A 15 -25.65 40.05 -14.54
N VAL A 16 -26.85 40.02 -13.97
CA VAL A 16 -27.10 39.34 -12.70
C VAL A 16 -26.84 37.83 -12.83
N VAL A 17 -27.29 37.19 -13.91
CA VAL A 17 -27.03 35.76 -14.18
C VAL A 17 -25.54 35.49 -14.35
N ASN A 18 -24.80 36.32 -15.10
CA ASN A 18 -23.36 36.17 -15.29
C ASN A 18 -22.57 36.35 -13.99
N ILE A 19 -22.95 37.33 -13.15
CA ILE A 19 -22.38 37.53 -11.81
C ILE A 19 -22.65 36.30 -10.94
N LEU A 20 -23.86 35.74 -10.99
CA LEU A 20 -24.21 34.54 -10.22
C LEU A 20 -23.36 33.32 -10.63
N ILE A 21 -23.16 33.11 -11.94
CA ILE A 21 -22.31 32.04 -12.48
C ILE A 21 -20.86 32.23 -12.04
N LEU A 22 -20.34 33.46 -12.09
CA LEU A 22 -18.98 33.77 -11.66
C LEU A 22 -18.79 33.53 -10.16
N VAL A 23 -19.73 33.97 -9.32
CA VAL A 23 -19.73 33.75 -7.86
C VAL A 23 -19.80 32.26 -7.54
N MET A 24 -20.67 31.50 -8.22
CA MET A 24 -20.73 30.04 -8.05
C MET A 24 -19.42 29.36 -8.46
N SER A 25 -18.79 29.81 -9.55
CA SER A 25 -17.52 29.26 -10.03
C SER A 25 -16.38 29.53 -9.04
N ILE A 26 -16.25 30.78 -8.56
CA ILE A 26 -15.25 31.15 -7.55
C ILE A 26 -15.50 30.38 -6.25
N SER A 27 -16.76 30.26 -5.80
CA SER A 27 -17.11 29.50 -4.61
C SER A 27 -16.79 28.01 -4.77
N CYS A 28 -17.00 27.43 -5.95
CA CYS A 28 -16.64 26.05 -6.24
C CYS A 28 -15.12 25.83 -6.19
N VAL A 29 -14.35 26.75 -6.78
CA VAL A 29 -12.88 26.75 -6.73
C VAL A 29 -12.37 26.88 -5.28
N LEU A 30 -12.91 27.82 -4.49
CA LEU A 30 -12.54 27.99 -3.09
C LEU A 30 -12.86 26.75 -2.24
N LEU A 31 -14.02 26.12 -2.46
CA LEU A 31 -14.38 24.86 -1.81
C LEU A 31 -13.42 23.73 -2.20
N PHE A 32 -13.04 23.66 -3.48
CA PHE A 32 -12.08 22.68 -3.99
C PHE A 32 -10.69 22.86 -3.38
N VAL A 33 -10.18 24.10 -3.35
CA VAL A 33 -8.88 24.45 -2.72
C VAL A 33 -8.90 24.12 -1.23
N LYS A 34 -9.98 24.51 -0.51
CA LYS A 34 -10.12 24.21 0.92
C LYS A 34 -10.18 22.71 1.19
N LYS A 35 -10.89 21.94 0.36
CA LYS A 35 -10.96 20.48 0.46
C LYS A 35 -9.58 19.84 0.25
N ASN A 36 -8.85 20.25 -0.80
CA ASN A 36 -7.51 19.73 -1.07
C ASN A 36 -6.53 20.04 0.07
N LYS A 37 -6.58 21.25 0.64
CA LYS A 37 -5.74 21.60 1.80
C LYS A 37 -6.04 20.72 3.01
N ASN A 38 -7.33 20.48 3.31
CA ASN A 38 -7.74 19.63 4.42
C ASN A 38 -7.34 18.16 4.23
N ASP A 39 -7.47 17.62 3.01
CA ASP A 39 -7.08 16.24 2.73
C ASP A 39 -5.55 16.07 2.79
N LYS A 40 -4.78 17.08 2.37
CA LYS A 40 -3.32 17.12 2.53
C LYS A 40 -2.90 17.06 4.00
N THR A 41 -3.47 17.92 4.86
CA THR A 41 -3.16 17.91 6.30
C THR A 41 -3.48 16.56 6.96
N LYS A 42 -4.61 15.93 6.61
CA LYS A 42 -4.95 14.59 7.13
C LYS A 42 -3.97 13.50 6.69
N ALA A 43 -3.41 13.61 5.48
CA ALA A 43 -2.40 12.67 5.00
C ALA A 43 -1.07 12.89 5.71
N GLU A 44 -0.68 14.14 5.95
CA GLU A 44 0.51 14.51 6.72
C GLU A 44 0.45 13.96 8.14
N ASP A 45 -0.68 14.10 8.85
CA ASP A 45 -0.87 13.53 10.19
C ASP A 45 -0.67 12.00 10.21
N LEU A 46 -1.17 11.31 9.18
CA LEU A 46 -1.00 9.86 9.06
C LEU A 46 0.44 9.49 8.72
N PHE A 47 1.14 10.30 7.93
CA PHE A 47 2.55 10.04 7.59
C PHE A 47 3.43 10.18 8.83
N GLU A 48 3.19 11.20 9.66
CA GLU A 48 3.87 11.34 10.95
C GLU A 48 3.63 10.13 11.87
N LEU A 49 2.39 9.64 11.92
CA LEU A 49 2.04 8.42 12.65
C LEU A 49 2.81 7.20 12.12
N TYR A 50 3.00 7.12 10.80
CA TYR A 50 3.70 6.01 10.16
C TYR A 50 5.22 6.08 10.31
N MET A 51 5.81 7.27 10.42
CA MET A 51 7.25 7.47 10.61
C MET A 51 7.75 7.05 12.00
N LYS A 52 6.89 7.05 13.01
CA LYS A 52 7.31 6.87 14.41
C LYS A 52 6.95 5.49 14.95
N ALA A 53 7.75 5.02 15.91
CA ALA A 53 7.37 3.91 16.76
C ALA A 53 6.15 4.34 17.58
N ASN A 54 5.15 3.48 17.66
CA ASN A 54 3.95 3.72 18.46
C ASN A 54 3.66 2.45 19.28
N GLU A 55 3.59 2.61 20.60
CA GLU A 55 3.32 1.51 21.54
C GLU A 55 1.99 0.79 21.27
N ASN A 56 1.04 1.47 20.62
CA ASN A 56 -0.26 0.93 20.29
C ASN A 56 -0.24 0.14 18.97
N GLU A 57 0.86 0.20 18.22
CA GLU A 57 0.96 -0.53 16.97
C GLU A 57 1.11 -2.03 17.21
N GLU A 58 0.22 -2.80 16.61
CA GLU A 58 0.28 -4.26 16.68
C GLU A 58 1.19 -4.81 15.57
N LEU A 59 2.20 -5.56 16.00
CA LEU A 59 3.22 -6.13 15.13
C LEU A 59 3.31 -7.66 15.25
N LYS A 60 2.94 -8.22 16.41
CA LYS A 60 2.87 -9.67 16.63
C LYS A 60 1.48 -10.19 16.28
N GLY A 61 1.41 -11.40 15.71
CA GLY A 61 0.15 -12.11 15.47
C GLY A 61 -0.04 -13.28 16.43
N GLY A 62 -1.27 -13.79 16.54
CA GLY A 62 -1.61 -14.98 17.32
C GLY A 62 -1.99 -14.71 18.79
N LYS A 63 -2.24 -15.78 19.55
CA LYS A 63 -2.55 -15.71 20.99
C LYS A 63 -1.30 -15.29 21.77
N GLU A 64 -1.33 -14.11 22.39
CA GLU A 64 -0.38 -13.79 23.45
C GLU A 64 -0.79 -14.57 24.71
N GLU A 65 0.12 -15.38 25.25
CA GLU A 65 0.02 -15.85 26.62
C GLU A 65 0.30 -14.64 27.53
N GLY A 66 -0.66 -14.27 28.36
CA GLY A 66 -0.42 -13.28 29.41
C GLY A 66 0.66 -13.76 30.35
N GLN A 67 1.50 -12.85 30.86
CA GLN A 67 2.50 -13.14 31.90
C GLN A 67 1.87 -13.66 33.21
N ASP A 68 0.56 -13.51 33.37
CA ASP A 68 -0.25 -14.20 34.39
C ASP A 68 -1.33 -15.00 33.67
N GLY A 69 -1.35 -16.32 33.84
CA GLY A 69 -2.23 -17.27 33.16
C GLY A 69 -3.74 -17.15 33.43
N SER A 70 -4.32 -15.95 33.54
CA SER A 70 -5.75 -15.75 33.89
C SER A 70 -6.62 -15.03 32.85
N SER A 71 -6.08 -14.53 31.73
CA SER A 71 -6.94 -14.10 30.60
C SER A 71 -6.33 -14.43 29.24
N MET A 72 -7.01 -15.30 28.49
CA MET A 72 -6.63 -15.60 27.11
C MET A 72 -6.93 -14.37 26.25
N GLN A 73 -5.90 -13.71 25.72
CA GLN A 73 -6.07 -12.58 24.81
C GLN A 73 -6.87 -13.04 23.58
N LYS A 74 -7.99 -12.35 23.31
CA LYS A 74 -8.91 -12.68 22.24
C LYS A 74 -8.52 -11.95 20.94
N ALA A 75 -7.83 -12.65 20.05
CA ALA A 75 -7.52 -12.18 18.70
C ALA A 75 -8.79 -12.01 17.84
N PHE A 76 -8.86 -10.94 17.05
CA PHE A 76 -9.98 -10.73 16.11
C PHE A 76 -9.92 -11.67 14.90
N LEU A 77 -8.73 -11.84 14.32
CA LEU A 77 -8.48 -12.74 13.20
C LEU A 77 -8.27 -14.18 13.68
N ASP A 78 -9.04 -15.11 13.10
CA ASP A 78 -9.09 -16.54 13.43
C ASP A 78 -9.31 -17.42 12.19
N GLU A 79 -8.92 -16.92 11.01
CA GLU A 79 -9.12 -17.49 9.66
C GLU A 79 -10.57 -17.53 9.18
N LYS A 80 -11.55 -17.34 10.06
CA LYS A 80 -12.97 -17.31 9.70
C LYS A 80 -13.37 -15.96 9.15
N SER A 81 -14.53 -15.92 8.50
CA SER A 81 -15.12 -14.69 8.02
C SER A 81 -15.48 -13.78 9.21
N LYS A 82 -14.95 -12.57 9.21
CA LYS A 82 -15.26 -11.49 10.15
C LYS A 82 -15.66 -10.24 9.39
N THR A 83 -16.04 -9.20 10.13
CA THR A 83 -16.53 -7.96 9.54
C THR A 83 -15.76 -6.77 10.10
N LEU A 84 -15.25 -5.93 9.21
CA LEU A 84 -14.67 -4.63 9.55
C LEU A 84 -15.68 -3.52 9.25
N LYS A 85 -15.68 -2.46 10.08
CA LYS A 85 -16.50 -1.26 9.86
C LYS A 85 -15.64 -0.12 9.34
N LEU A 86 -15.99 0.48 8.21
CA LEU A 86 -15.26 1.62 7.67
C LEU A 86 -15.43 2.84 8.57
N SER A 87 -14.35 3.34 9.15
CA SER A 87 -14.34 4.54 9.99
C SER A 87 -14.11 5.79 9.15
N LYS A 88 -13.10 5.78 8.28
CA LYS A 88 -12.64 6.96 7.53
C LYS A 88 -11.93 6.57 6.24
N ILE A 89 -12.00 7.45 5.24
CA ILE A 89 -11.18 7.39 4.02
C ILE A 89 -10.36 8.68 3.94
N VAL A 90 -9.07 8.56 3.64
CA VAL A 90 -8.15 9.68 3.38
C VAL A 90 -7.59 9.53 1.98
N LYS A 91 -7.75 10.54 1.12
CA LYS A 91 -7.22 10.53 -0.25
C LYS A 91 -5.71 10.81 -0.22
N LEU A 92 -4.91 9.98 -0.90
CA LEU A 92 -3.47 10.21 -1.09
C LEU A 92 -3.19 10.79 -2.48
N THR A 93 -3.64 10.08 -3.50
CA THR A 93 -3.53 10.51 -4.91
C THR A 93 -4.92 10.46 -5.54
N ASN A 94 -5.03 10.73 -6.85
CA ASN A 94 -6.30 10.52 -7.57
C ASN A 94 -6.74 9.06 -7.60
N THR A 95 -5.79 8.13 -7.51
CA THR A 95 -6.04 6.69 -7.63
C THR A 95 -5.83 5.96 -6.33
N VAL A 96 -5.20 6.54 -5.30
CA VAL A 96 -4.86 5.84 -4.06
C VAL A 96 -5.43 6.53 -2.83
N LYS A 97 -5.98 5.72 -1.91
CA LYS A 97 -6.57 6.17 -0.66
C LYS A 97 -6.15 5.29 0.52
N ILE A 98 -6.15 5.86 1.71
CA ILE A 98 -6.07 5.13 2.98
C ILE A 98 -7.48 4.89 3.49
N PHE A 99 -7.85 3.62 3.61
CA PHE A 99 -9.08 3.20 4.26
C PHE A 99 -8.76 2.80 5.70
N ILE A 100 -9.42 3.46 6.65
CA ILE A 100 -9.30 3.19 8.08
C ILE A 100 -10.56 2.45 8.50
N PHE A 101 -10.40 1.20 8.90
CA PHE A 101 -11.48 0.37 9.42
C PHE A 101 -11.33 0.20 10.92
N SER A 102 -12.44 -0.01 11.62
CA SER A 102 -12.47 -0.46 13.01
C SER A 102 -12.90 -1.93 13.12
N TYR A 103 -12.32 -2.63 14.10
CA TYR A 103 -12.75 -3.96 14.53
C TYR A 103 -13.39 -3.90 15.93
N PRO A 104 -14.19 -4.90 16.32
CA PRO A 104 -14.99 -4.82 17.54
C PRO A 104 -14.15 -4.73 18.83
N TRP A 105 -14.66 -4.01 19.83
CA TRP A 105 -13.96 -3.69 21.08
C TRP A 105 -13.76 -4.91 22.00
N GLU A 106 -14.54 -5.97 21.83
CA GLU A 106 -14.39 -7.20 22.62
C GLU A 106 -13.11 -7.99 22.30
N TYR A 107 -12.37 -7.61 21.26
CA TYR A 107 -11.10 -8.23 20.90
C TYR A 107 -9.92 -7.42 21.45
N THR A 108 -8.96 -8.12 22.05
CA THR A 108 -7.78 -7.50 22.67
C THR A 108 -6.83 -6.92 21.62
N HIS A 109 -6.73 -7.57 20.46
CA HIS A 109 -5.88 -7.18 19.35
C HIS A 109 -6.45 -7.73 18.02
N PHE A 110 -5.95 -7.24 16.88
CA PHE A 110 -6.39 -7.60 15.55
C PHE A 110 -5.99 -9.04 15.16
N GLY A 111 -4.76 -9.44 15.45
CA GLY A 111 -4.25 -10.81 15.26
C GLY A 111 -3.49 -11.00 13.94
N LEU A 112 -2.82 -9.96 13.42
CA LEU A 112 -2.09 -10.04 12.15
C LEU A 112 -0.58 -9.90 12.34
N GLY A 113 0.14 -11.01 12.22
CA GLY A 113 1.61 -11.02 12.28
C GLY A 113 2.28 -10.30 11.10
N ILE A 114 3.54 -9.90 11.28
CA ILE A 114 4.38 -9.39 10.19
C ILE A 114 4.48 -10.42 9.05
N CYS A 115 4.49 -9.93 7.80
CA CYS A 115 4.44 -10.72 6.56
C CYS A 115 3.12 -11.47 6.30
N LYS A 116 2.09 -11.27 7.14
CA LYS A 116 0.73 -11.77 6.89
C LYS A 116 -0.16 -10.70 6.25
N HIS A 117 -1.23 -11.18 5.60
CA HIS A 117 -2.26 -10.36 4.99
C HIS A 117 -3.65 -10.89 5.36
N ILE A 118 -4.68 -10.10 5.02
CA ILE A 118 -6.08 -10.54 5.06
C ILE A 118 -6.64 -10.61 3.64
N LYS A 119 -7.77 -11.27 3.48
CA LYS A 119 -8.58 -11.21 2.26
C LYS A 119 -9.83 -10.40 2.51
N PHE A 120 -10.07 -9.37 1.70
CA PHE A 120 -11.40 -8.75 1.61
C PHE A 120 -12.31 -9.67 0.78
N ASN A 121 -13.55 -9.80 1.22
CA ASN A 121 -14.59 -10.58 0.56
C ASN A 121 -15.75 -9.66 0.16
N GLY A 122 -16.22 -9.80 -1.08
CA GLY A 122 -17.36 -9.08 -1.61
C GLY A 122 -18.12 -9.90 -2.65
N PRO A 123 -19.36 -9.48 -3.00
CA PRO A 123 -20.11 -10.12 -4.06
C PRO A 123 -19.35 -10.05 -5.38
N ASN A 124 -19.42 -11.13 -6.16
CA ASN A 124 -18.87 -11.12 -7.51
C ASN A 124 -19.79 -10.34 -8.45
N GLN A 125 -19.28 -9.27 -9.04
CA GLN A 125 -20.02 -8.45 -9.99
C GLN A 125 -19.80 -8.97 -11.41
N GLN A 126 -20.86 -8.96 -12.21
CA GLN A 126 -20.74 -9.24 -13.64
C GLN A 126 -20.14 -8.02 -14.35
N GLY A 127 -19.27 -8.26 -15.33
CA GLY A 127 -18.77 -7.22 -16.21
C GLY A 127 -19.87 -6.68 -17.14
N LYS A 128 -19.57 -5.58 -17.82
CA LYS A 128 -20.45 -4.94 -18.81
C LYS A 128 -20.85 -5.89 -19.93
N ILE A 129 -19.99 -6.84 -20.29
CA ILE A 129 -20.28 -7.92 -21.24
C ILE A 129 -20.44 -9.22 -20.46
N LYS A 130 -21.58 -9.89 -20.63
CA LYS A 130 -21.89 -11.15 -19.93
C LYS A 130 -20.79 -12.19 -20.18
N GLY A 131 -20.28 -12.78 -19.10
CA GLY A 131 -19.21 -13.79 -19.13
C GLY A 131 -17.79 -13.22 -19.35
N LYS A 132 -17.64 -11.90 -19.42
CA LYS A 132 -16.35 -11.23 -19.56
C LYS A 132 -16.08 -10.23 -18.44
N TRP A 133 -14.79 -9.97 -18.21
CA TRP A 133 -14.30 -8.89 -17.36
C TRP A 133 -13.11 -8.22 -18.06
N ASN A 134 -13.19 -6.90 -18.27
CA ASN A 134 -12.24 -6.12 -19.07
C ASN A 134 -11.97 -6.77 -20.44
N ASP A 135 -13.06 -7.07 -21.17
CA ASP A 135 -13.10 -7.68 -22.50
C ASP A 135 -12.47 -9.08 -22.64
N ARG A 136 -12.02 -9.67 -21.54
CA ARG A 136 -11.44 -11.02 -21.44
C ARG A 136 -12.42 -11.97 -20.77
N GLU A 137 -12.23 -13.28 -20.97
CA GLU A 137 -13.03 -14.28 -20.25
C GLU A 137 -12.91 -14.07 -18.73
N ASP A 138 -14.05 -13.96 -18.07
CA ASP A 138 -14.08 -13.83 -16.61
C ASP A 138 -13.87 -15.21 -15.97
N ARG A 139 -12.67 -15.43 -15.46
CA ARG A 139 -12.27 -16.66 -14.76
C ARG A 139 -13.05 -16.91 -13.47
N GLU A 140 -13.72 -15.89 -12.93
CA GLU A 140 -14.53 -15.99 -11.73
C GLU A 140 -16.03 -15.92 -12.06
N LYS A 141 -16.46 -16.04 -13.33
CA LYS A 141 -17.87 -15.84 -13.75
C LYS A 141 -18.91 -16.67 -12.97
N ASP A 142 -18.52 -17.85 -12.50
CA ASP A 142 -19.39 -18.79 -11.77
C ASP A 142 -19.30 -18.63 -10.24
N ALA A 143 -18.37 -17.79 -9.74
CA ALA A 143 -18.22 -17.53 -8.32
C ALA A 143 -19.30 -16.56 -7.81
N LYS A 144 -19.84 -16.83 -6.61
CA LYS A 144 -20.79 -15.91 -5.94
C LYS A 144 -20.10 -14.74 -5.23
N GLU A 145 -18.91 -15.00 -4.71
CA GLU A 145 -18.10 -14.05 -3.96
C GLU A 145 -16.67 -14.03 -4.54
N ILE A 146 -15.98 -12.90 -4.38
CA ILE A 146 -14.58 -12.72 -4.77
C ILE A 146 -13.73 -12.40 -3.56
N TYR A 147 -12.47 -12.82 -3.61
CA TYR A 147 -11.49 -12.56 -2.56
C TYR A 147 -10.27 -11.86 -3.13
N ARG A 148 -9.78 -10.84 -2.43
CA ARG A 148 -8.53 -10.15 -2.79
C ARG A 148 -7.69 -9.91 -1.54
N SER A 149 -6.40 -10.21 -1.64
CA SER A 149 -5.45 -10.05 -0.55
C SER A 149 -5.06 -8.58 -0.38
N TYR A 150 -5.01 -8.12 0.86
CA TYR A 150 -4.53 -6.79 1.24
C TYR A 150 -3.73 -6.87 2.54
N THR A 151 -2.59 -6.19 2.56
CA THR A 151 -1.78 -6.04 3.77
C THR A 151 -2.03 -4.67 4.37
N PRO A 152 -2.50 -4.57 5.63
CA PRO A 152 -2.67 -3.28 6.27
C PRO A 152 -1.31 -2.66 6.58
N ILE A 153 -1.16 -1.36 6.35
CA ILE A 153 0.10 -0.65 6.63
C ILE A 153 0.26 -0.32 8.12
N TYR A 154 -0.82 -0.33 8.89
CA TYR A 154 -0.84 0.02 10.31
C TYR A 154 -2.02 -0.63 11.02
N VAL A 155 -1.83 -1.05 12.26
CA VAL A 155 -2.87 -1.62 13.15
C VAL A 155 -2.74 -0.95 14.51
N ASP A 156 -3.76 -0.21 14.96
CA ASP A 156 -3.81 0.40 16.28
C ASP A 156 -4.64 -0.49 17.23
N ARG A 157 -3.97 -1.11 18.21
CA ARG A 157 -4.61 -1.98 19.19
C ARG A 157 -5.49 -1.23 20.19
N LYS A 158 -5.17 0.03 20.46
CA LYS A 158 -5.87 0.87 21.46
C LYS A 158 -7.12 1.50 20.87
N LYS A 159 -7.04 1.99 19.64
CA LYS A 159 -8.20 2.55 18.91
C LYS A 159 -9.04 1.48 18.19
N LYS A 160 -8.53 0.25 18.10
CA LYS A 160 -9.12 -0.85 17.31
C LYS A 160 -9.22 -0.49 15.84
N GLU A 161 -8.21 0.19 15.30
CA GLU A 161 -8.19 0.67 13.92
C GLU A 161 -7.17 -0.09 13.06
N VAL A 162 -7.48 -0.24 11.78
CA VAL A 162 -6.66 -0.95 10.80
C VAL A 162 -6.63 -0.16 9.50
N HIS A 163 -5.43 0.20 9.05
CA HIS A 163 -5.25 1.12 7.93
C HIS A 163 -4.77 0.37 6.69
N PHE A 164 -5.45 0.56 5.56
CA PHE A 164 -5.11 -0.05 4.29
C PHE A 164 -4.87 1.02 3.24
N VAL A 165 -3.71 0.96 2.57
CA VAL A 165 -3.47 1.73 1.34
C VAL A 165 -4.05 0.94 0.18
N ILE A 166 -5.03 1.51 -0.51
CA ILE A 166 -5.75 0.84 -1.58
C ILE A 166 -5.74 1.72 -2.82
N ARG A 167 -5.26 1.15 -3.94
CA ARG A 167 -5.40 1.73 -5.27
C ARG A 167 -6.76 1.37 -5.85
N ILE A 168 -7.46 2.39 -6.32
CA ILE A 168 -8.75 2.31 -6.99
C ILE A 168 -8.50 2.19 -8.49
N TYR A 169 -8.71 0.99 -9.01
CA TYR A 169 -8.72 0.73 -10.45
C TYR A 169 -10.10 1.08 -11.01
N SER A 170 -10.34 2.38 -11.22
CA SER A 170 -11.57 2.86 -11.86
C SER A 170 -11.66 2.36 -13.30
N PRO A 171 -12.88 2.16 -13.85
CA PRO A 171 -13.04 1.87 -15.26
C PRO A 171 -12.42 2.93 -16.16
N ASP A 172 -11.73 2.50 -17.22
CA ASP A 172 -11.19 3.35 -18.28
C ASP A 172 -11.33 2.69 -19.66
N GLU A 173 -10.74 3.27 -20.70
CA GLU A 173 -10.82 2.75 -22.07
C GLU A 173 -10.11 1.40 -22.27
N HIS A 174 -9.11 1.07 -21.44
CA HIS A 174 -8.36 -0.19 -21.50
C HIS A 174 -8.96 -1.25 -20.57
N PHE A 175 -9.57 -0.82 -19.46
CA PHE A 175 -10.18 -1.65 -18.43
C PHE A 175 -11.62 -1.18 -18.19
N VAL A 176 -12.50 -1.54 -19.11
CA VAL A 176 -13.89 -1.07 -19.16
C VAL A 176 -14.72 -1.40 -17.90
N ASP A 177 -14.35 -2.43 -17.14
CA ASP A 177 -15.02 -2.82 -15.90
C ASP A 177 -14.25 -2.36 -14.64
N GLY A 178 -13.00 -1.92 -14.79
CA GLY A 178 -12.10 -1.56 -13.70
C GLY A 178 -11.68 -2.78 -12.84
N GLY A 179 -11.40 -2.53 -11.57
CA GLY A 179 -11.01 -3.54 -10.59
C GLY A 179 -12.17 -4.06 -9.75
N LYS A 180 -12.42 -5.38 -9.82
CA LYS A 180 -13.57 -6.04 -9.15
C LYS A 180 -13.74 -5.68 -7.68
N MET A 181 -12.66 -5.68 -6.88
CA MET A 181 -12.73 -5.36 -5.44
C MET A 181 -12.52 -3.88 -5.16
N SER A 182 -11.53 -3.25 -5.80
CA SER A 182 -11.18 -1.85 -5.51
C SER A 182 -12.33 -0.89 -5.82
N VAL A 183 -13.09 -1.14 -6.88
CA VAL A 183 -14.28 -0.33 -7.24
C VAL A 183 -15.43 -0.54 -6.23
N GLN A 184 -15.53 -1.73 -5.62
CA GLN A 184 -16.50 -1.96 -4.56
C GLN A 184 -16.11 -1.22 -3.28
N LEU A 185 -14.84 -1.28 -2.88
CA LEU A 185 -14.32 -0.55 -1.72
C LEU A 185 -14.45 0.96 -1.90
N GLU A 186 -14.23 1.48 -3.11
CA GLU A 186 -14.41 2.90 -3.42
C GLU A 186 -15.82 3.43 -3.16
N LYS A 187 -16.83 2.57 -3.36
CA LYS A 187 -18.25 2.93 -3.15
C LYS A 187 -18.65 2.93 -1.67
N MET A 188 -17.80 2.45 -0.78
CA MET A 188 -18.10 2.38 0.64
C MET A 188 -18.23 3.76 1.27
N ARG A 189 -19.12 3.86 2.26
CA ARG A 189 -19.34 5.06 3.09
C ARG A 189 -19.00 4.75 4.54
N ASN A 190 -18.69 5.78 5.31
CA ASN A 190 -18.42 5.63 6.74
C ASN A 190 -19.56 4.86 7.44
N ASN A 191 -19.20 4.03 8.40
CA ASN A 191 -20.03 3.07 9.12
C ASN A 191 -20.55 1.86 8.31
N GLN A 192 -20.29 1.77 7.01
CA GLN A 192 -20.56 0.53 6.28
C GLN A 192 -19.53 -0.54 6.63
N THR A 193 -19.94 -1.79 6.44
CA THR A 193 -19.14 -2.95 6.80
C THR A 193 -18.67 -3.74 5.58
N VAL A 194 -17.58 -4.47 5.73
CA VAL A 194 -17.04 -5.36 4.70
C VAL A 194 -16.54 -6.65 5.34
N LYS A 195 -16.79 -7.77 4.66
CA LYS A 195 -16.33 -9.08 5.10
C LYS A 195 -14.84 -9.21 4.83
N ILE A 196 -14.14 -9.83 5.77
CA ILE A 196 -12.74 -10.18 5.66
C ILE A 196 -12.50 -11.61 6.18
N ALA A 197 -11.36 -12.19 5.81
CA ALA A 197 -10.85 -13.40 6.44
C ALA A 197 -9.31 -13.29 6.56
N GLY A 198 -8.74 -13.94 7.57
CA GLY A 198 -7.29 -13.96 7.83
C GLY A 198 -7.01 -14.37 9.28
N PRO A 199 -5.73 -14.52 9.67
CA PRO A 199 -4.56 -14.11 8.91
C PRO A 199 -4.15 -15.15 7.83
N PHE A 200 -3.57 -14.69 6.73
CA PHE A 200 -3.02 -15.56 5.67
C PHE A 200 -1.59 -15.15 5.31
N GLY A 201 -0.85 -16.07 4.69
CA GLY A 201 0.51 -15.82 4.18
C GLY A 201 1.45 -16.94 4.56
N VAL A 202 2.40 -17.24 3.67
CA VAL A 202 3.38 -18.33 3.83
C VAL A 202 4.73 -17.88 4.36
N LEU A 203 4.94 -16.56 4.45
CA LEU A 203 6.10 -15.93 5.05
C LEU A 203 5.76 -15.48 6.47
N ASP A 204 6.67 -15.70 7.40
CA ASP A 204 6.62 -15.23 8.78
C ASP A 204 7.94 -14.57 9.13
N TYR A 205 7.90 -13.37 9.70
CA TYR A 205 9.06 -12.79 10.39
C TYR A 205 9.02 -13.20 11.85
N LYS A 206 10.07 -13.89 12.31
CA LYS A 206 10.18 -14.40 13.69
C LYS A 206 11.00 -13.49 14.61
N GLY A 207 11.47 -12.34 14.10
CA GLY A 207 12.40 -11.46 14.80
C GLY A 207 13.85 -11.84 14.57
N SER A 208 14.77 -10.92 14.84
CA SER A 208 16.21 -11.15 14.76
C SER A 208 16.65 -11.74 13.41
N ASN A 209 16.08 -11.22 12.33
CA ASN A 209 16.41 -11.59 10.95
C ASN A 209 16.11 -13.06 10.59
N LYS A 210 15.27 -13.71 11.40
CA LYS A 210 14.74 -15.06 11.17
C LYS A 210 13.40 -14.98 10.46
N PHE A 211 13.29 -15.72 9.38
CA PHE A 211 12.06 -15.92 8.63
C PHE A 211 11.67 -17.39 8.62
N SER A 212 10.38 -17.66 8.46
CA SER A 212 9.90 -18.96 8.02
C SER A 212 9.16 -18.79 6.71
N TYR A 213 9.56 -19.54 5.68
CA TYR A 213 8.90 -19.56 4.38
C TYR A 213 8.51 -20.99 4.02
N LEU A 214 7.22 -21.25 3.82
CA LEU A 214 6.70 -22.60 3.58
C LEU A 214 7.28 -23.61 4.60
N THR A 215 7.22 -23.23 5.89
CA THR A 215 7.76 -23.96 7.05
C THR A 215 9.28 -24.13 7.11
N LYS A 216 10.05 -23.65 6.11
CA LYS A 216 11.52 -23.66 6.14
C LYS A 216 12.06 -22.43 6.84
N ALA A 217 12.99 -22.63 7.77
CA ALA A 217 13.67 -21.52 8.44
C ALA A 217 14.69 -20.87 7.50
N VAL A 218 14.72 -19.54 7.48
CA VAL A 218 15.65 -18.74 6.70
C VAL A 218 16.26 -17.70 7.65
N GLN A 219 17.56 -17.81 7.90
CA GLN A 219 18.32 -16.83 8.69
C GLN A 219 19.07 -15.91 7.74
N ILE A 220 18.81 -14.61 7.84
CA ILE A 220 19.49 -13.62 7.01
C ILE A 220 20.59 -12.96 7.82
N LYS A 221 21.77 -12.84 7.23
CA LYS A 221 22.96 -12.30 7.88
C LYS A 221 23.31 -10.89 7.43
N ARG A 222 23.07 -10.54 6.15
CA ARG A 222 23.64 -9.33 5.57
C ARG A 222 22.61 -8.39 4.98
N HIS A 223 21.72 -8.87 4.12
CA HIS A 223 20.88 -7.96 3.32
C HIS A 223 19.47 -8.48 3.13
N ILE A 224 18.49 -7.59 3.26
CA ILE A 224 17.13 -7.82 2.77
C ILE A 224 16.82 -6.80 1.68
N VAL A 225 16.57 -7.29 0.47
CA VAL A 225 16.16 -6.50 -0.68
C VAL A 225 14.68 -6.73 -0.94
N MET A 226 13.89 -5.66 -0.96
CA MET A 226 12.46 -5.68 -1.20
C MET A 226 12.18 -4.95 -2.52
N ILE A 227 11.62 -5.64 -3.50
CA ILE A 227 11.33 -5.08 -4.83
C ILE A 227 9.82 -4.95 -4.99
N ALA A 228 9.33 -3.71 -4.98
CA ALA A 228 7.92 -3.37 -4.99
C ALA A 228 7.48 -2.73 -6.30
N GLY A 229 6.31 -3.13 -6.81
CA GLY A 229 5.59 -2.42 -7.87
C GLY A 229 4.29 -1.81 -7.33
N GLY A 230 4.15 -0.48 -7.33
CA GLY A 230 2.95 0.23 -6.86
C GLY A 230 2.50 -0.22 -5.46
N THR A 231 1.26 -0.71 -5.32
CA THR A 231 0.73 -1.15 -4.01
C THR A 231 1.40 -2.40 -3.44
N GLY A 232 2.26 -3.07 -4.20
CA GLY A 232 3.11 -4.18 -3.73
C GLY A 232 4.08 -3.77 -2.61
N MET A 233 4.24 -2.47 -2.34
CA MET A 233 4.99 -1.96 -1.19
C MET A 233 4.35 -2.29 0.17
N THR A 234 3.03 -2.52 0.23
CA THR A 234 2.29 -2.67 1.49
C THR A 234 2.77 -3.83 2.39
N PRO A 235 3.06 -5.05 1.89
CA PRO A 235 3.69 -6.08 2.71
C PRO A 235 5.07 -5.68 3.24
N PHE A 236 5.84 -4.92 2.46
CA PHE A 236 7.18 -4.49 2.84
C PHE A 236 7.17 -3.35 3.84
N PHE A 237 6.22 -2.43 3.74
CA PHE A 237 6.10 -1.31 4.66
C PHE A 237 6.03 -1.78 6.12
N ARG A 238 5.14 -2.75 6.43
CA ARG A 238 5.05 -3.33 7.78
C ARG A 238 6.37 -3.96 8.23
N LEU A 239 7.01 -4.72 7.35
CA LEU A 239 8.25 -5.43 7.67
C LEU A 239 9.40 -4.45 7.91
N ILE A 240 9.60 -3.47 7.01
CA ILE A 240 10.59 -2.41 7.14
C ILE A 240 10.37 -1.65 8.45
N LYS A 241 9.14 -1.19 8.70
CA LYS A 241 8.80 -0.47 9.93
C LYS A 241 9.11 -1.31 11.17
N HIS A 242 8.69 -2.58 11.19
CA HIS A 242 8.98 -3.49 12.30
C HIS A 242 10.49 -3.65 12.52
N MET A 243 11.24 -3.93 11.45
CA MET A 243 12.69 -4.12 11.53
C MET A 243 13.39 -2.87 12.04
N LEU A 244 13.09 -1.69 11.49
CA LEU A 244 13.80 -0.45 11.80
C LEU A 244 13.43 0.11 13.18
N LEU A 245 12.15 0.07 13.55
CA LEU A 245 11.65 0.79 14.72
C LEU A 245 11.46 -0.07 15.98
N PHE A 246 11.30 -1.40 15.83
CA PHE A 246 10.88 -2.27 16.94
C PHE A 246 11.82 -3.46 17.20
N ASP A 247 12.56 -3.90 16.19
CA ASP A 247 13.47 -5.05 16.32
C ASP A 247 14.96 -4.66 16.28
N ALA A 248 15.27 -3.39 16.57
CA ALA A 248 16.63 -2.92 16.77
C ALA A 248 17.18 -3.45 18.11
N ARG A 249 17.77 -4.64 18.10
CA ARG A 249 18.43 -5.27 19.26
C ARG A 249 19.94 -5.40 19.05
N GLU A 250 20.65 -5.66 20.15
CA GLU A 250 22.08 -5.96 20.16
C GLU A 250 22.42 -7.13 19.21
N GLY A 251 23.37 -6.89 18.30
CA GLY A 251 23.80 -7.82 17.26
C GLY A 251 23.83 -7.18 15.86
N GLU A 252 24.49 -7.84 14.91
CA GLU A 252 24.51 -7.36 13.51
C GLU A 252 23.11 -7.45 12.88
N GLN A 253 22.60 -6.30 12.45
CA GLN A 253 21.34 -6.19 11.74
C GLN A 253 21.61 -6.11 10.23
N PRO A 254 20.79 -6.76 9.39
CA PRO A 254 20.95 -6.69 7.96
C PRO A 254 20.63 -5.28 7.47
N PHE A 255 21.33 -4.90 6.42
CA PHE A 255 20.97 -3.77 5.60
C PHE A 255 19.63 -4.07 4.91
N VAL A 256 18.79 -3.05 4.75
CA VAL A 256 17.48 -3.16 4.12
C VAL A 256 17.43 -2.22 2.93
N THR A 257 17.08 -2.74 1.76
CA THR A 257 16.91 -1.94 0.55
C THR A 257 15.52 -2.14 -0.01
N LEU A 258 14.80 -1.05 -0.25
CA LEU A 258 13.54 -1.03 -0.95
C LEU A 258 13.76 -0.48 -2.36
N ILE A 259 13.66 -1.34 -3.38
CA ILE A 259 13.60 -0.93 -4.79
C ILE A 259 12.12 -0.77 -5.14
N TYR A 260 11.69 0.46 -5.40
CA TYR A 260 10.28 0.81 -5.53
C TYR A 260 9.96 1.38 -6.91
N ALA A 261 9.38 0.52 -7.76
CA ALA A 261 8.93 0.85 -9.10
C ALA A 261 7.49 1.40 -9.10
N ASN A 262 7.30 2.54 -9.76
CA ASN A 262 6.02 3.22 -9.90
C ASN A 262 5.84 3.75 -11.32
N ARG A 263 4.62 4.16 -11.68
CA ARG A 263 4.36 4.73 -13.01
C ARG A 263 5.05 6.09 -13.19
N ASN A 264 5.00 6.93 -12.17
CA ASN A 264 5.60 8.25 -12.13
C ASN A 264 5.81 8.70 -10.67
N GLU A 265 6.37 9.89 -10.48
CA GLU A 265 6.72 10.44 -9.17
C GLU A 265 5.52 10.72 -8.26
N GLU A 266 4.34 11.02 -8.82
CA GLU A 266 3.12 11.28 -8.05
C GLU A 266 2.50 9.99 -7.48
N GLU A 267 2.86 8.85 -8.07
CA GLU A 267 2.35 7.53 -7.72
C GLU A 267 3.22 6.81 -6.68
N ILE A 268 4.32 7.42 -6.22
CA ILE A 268 5.20 6.87 -5.19
C ILE A 268 4.54 6.99 -3.80
N LEU A 269 3.90 5.91 -3.38
CA LEU A 269 3.14 5.90 -2.12
C LEU A 269 4.07 5.93 -0.90
N LEU A 270 3.70 6.72 0.12
CA LEU A 270 4.45 6.88 1.37
C LEU A 270 5.92 7.33 1.18
N LYS A 271 6.27 7.99 0.07
CA LYS A 271 7.64 8.44 -0.23
C LYS A 271 8.27 9.20 0.95
N GLY A 272 7.55 10.17 1.52
CA GLY A 272 8.05 10.95 2.65
C GLY A 272 8.38 10.11 3.89
N VAL A 273 7.66 9.00 4.12
CA VAL A 273 7.95 8.08 5.24
C VAL A 273 9.24 7.30 4.98
N PHE A 274 9.44 6.81 3.76
CA PHE A 274 10.67 6.10 3.41
C PHE A 274 11.90 7.01 3.33
N ASP A 275 11.73 8.23 2.80
CA ASP A 275 12.80 9.23 2.80
C ASP A 275 13.25 9.54 4.24
N GLU A 276 12.30 9.66 5.17
CA GLU A 276 12.60 9.86 6.59
C GLU A 276 13.30 8.66 7.23
N TYR A 277 12.91 7.43 6.87
CA TYR A 277 13.62 6.23 7.31
C TYR A 277 15.05 6.18 6.77
N GLU A 278 15.28 6.55 5.50
CA GLU A 278 16.62 6.57 4.92
C GLU A 278 17.51 7.62 5.59
N ARG A 279 16.93 8.77 5.93
CA ARG A 279 17.62 9.83 6.67
C ARG A 279 17.97 9.41 8.11
N THR A 280 17.14 8.58 8.73
CA THR A 280 17.24 8.21 10.15
C THR A 280 18.08 6.94 10.37
N PHE A 281 17.98 5.96 9.47
CA PHE A 281 18.60 4.65 9.62
C PHE A 281 19.66 4.42 8.56
N GLU A 282 20.93 4.44 8.96
CA GLU A 282 22.07 4.18 8.06
C GLU A 282 21.97 2.81 7.36
N ARG A 283 21.26 1.86 7.96
CA ARG A 283 21.03 0.51 7.42
C ARG A 283 19.83 0.40 6.47
N PHE A 284 19.21 1.51 6.08
CA PHE A 284 18.07 1.52 5.16
C PHE A 284 18.37 2.34 3.91
N LYS A 285 17.91 1.87 2.76
CA LYS A 285 17.98 2.60 1.48
C LYS A 285 16.66 2.45 0.73
N ALA A 286 16.04 3.55 0.35
CA ALA A 286 14.99 3.58 -0.65
C ALA A 286 15.61 3.90 -2.02
N VAL A 287 15.16 3.19 -3.05
CA VAL A 287 15.58 3.35 -4.44
C VAL A 287 14.31 3.52 -5.26
N TYR A 288 14.17 4.65 -5.92
CA TYR A 288 12.95 4.98 -6.65
C TYR A 288 13.18 4.79 -8.16
N SER A 289 12.29 4.01 -8.77
CA SER A 289 12.23 3.83 -10.22
C SER A 289 10.85 4.27 -10.70
N VAL A 290 10.81 5.03 -11.79
CA VAL A 290 9.55 5.48 -12.41
C VAL A 290 9.51 5.07 -13.88
N ASP A 291 8.37 4.60 -14.39
CA ASP A 291 8.25 4.31 -15.83
C ASP A 291 8.44 5.59 -16.66
N GLU A 292 7.84 6.68 -16.21
CA GLU A 292 7.90 8.00 -16.81
C GLU A 292 8.11 9.07 -15.72
N CYS A 293 8.94 10.08 -16.00
CA CYS A 293 9.13 11.24 -15.14
C CYS A 293 8.36 12.43 -15.73
N LEU A 294 7.33 12.88 -15.02
CA LEU A 294 6.43 13.93 -15.50
C LEU A 294 7.06 15.33 -15.40
N ASP A 295 7.89 15.53 -14.38
CA ASP A 295 8.64 16.75 -14.12
C ASP A 295 10.14 16.54 -14.44
N PRO A 296 10.63 17.01 -15.60
CA PRO A 296 12.02 16.80 -16.03
C PRO A 296 13.06 17.28 -15.02
N THR A 297 12.73 18.24 -14.17
CA THR A 297 13.65 18.76 -13.14
C THR A 297 13.94 17.76 -12.03
N LYS A 298 13.08 16.73 -11.88
CA LYS A 298 13.23 15.66 -10.89
C LYS A 298 13.88 14.40 -11.45
N ARG A 299 14.22 14.36 -12.75
CA ARG A 299 14.73 13.16 -13.40
C ARG A 299 15.93 12.56 -12.66
N ASP A 300 16.85 13.42 -12.22
CA ASP A 300 18.09 13.00 -11.54
C ASP A 300 17.86 12.58 -10.08
N THR A 301 16.64 12.71 -9.56
CA THR A 301 16.25 12.21 -8.23
C THR A 301 15.84 10.73 -8.25
N PHE A 302 15.65 10.15 -9.43
CA PHE A 302 15.30 8.74 -9.61
C PHE A 302 16.53 7.95 -10.06
N GLU A 303 16.76 6.80 -9.43
CA GLU A 303 17.84 5.91 -9.85
C GLU A 303 17.59 5.27 -11.22
N ASN A 304 16.34 5.23 -11.66
CA ASN A 304 15.96 4.71 -12.96
C ASN A 304 14.68 5.38 -13.48
N VAL A 305 14.69 5.71 -14.79
CA VAL A 305 13.49 6.10 -15.53
C VAL A 305 13.27 5.08 -16.64
N GLY A 306 12.15 4.37 -16.59
CA GLY A 306 11.80 3.20 -17.39
C GLY A 306 11.56 1.96 -16.52
N TYR A 307 11.43 0.81 -17.17
CA TYR A 307 11.34 -0.49 -16.48
C TYR A 307 12.63 -0.81 -15.72
N LEU A 308 12.51 -1.64 -14.68
CA LEU A 308 13.67 -2.11 -13.91
C LEU A 308 14.65 -2.86 -14.81
N THR A 309 15.94 -2.54 -14.68
CA THR A 309 17.03 -3.13 -15.46
C THR A 309 17.88 -4.06 -14.60
N GLU A 310 18.56 -5.01 -15.23
CA GLU A 310 19.52 -5.88 -14.56
C GLU A 310 20.63 -5.09 -13.87
N ASP A 311 21.14 -4.03 -14.51
CA ASP A 311 22.19 -3.17 -13.95
C ASP A 311 21.77 -2.51 -12.63
N LEU A 312 20.54 -1.99 -12.58
CA LEU A 312 19.97 -1.42 -11.36
C LEU A 312 19.86 -2.48 -10.26
N LEU A 313 19.38 -3.68 -10.62
CA LEU A 313 19.25 -4.80 -9.69
C LEU A 313 20.62 -5.20 -9.14
N ARG A 314 21.61 -5.43 -10.00
CA ARG A 314 22.99 -5.78 -9.60
C ARG A 314 23.63 -4.72 -8.72
N LYS A 315 23.42 -3.43 -9.03
CA LYS A 315 23.95 -2.31 -8.22
C LYS A 315 23.52 -2.40 -6.75
N TYR A 316 22.27 -2.74 -6.49
CA TYR A 316 21.74 -2.77 -5.12
C TYR A 316 21.78 -4.15 -4.47
N ILE A 317 21.56 -5.22 -5.22
CA ILE A 317 21.57 -6.60 -4.69
C ILE A 317 23.00 -7.04 -4.35
N LEU A 318 23.96 -6.76 -5.23
CA LEU A 318 25.37 -7.17 -5.07
C LEU A 318 26.20 -6.07 -4.38
N LYS A 319 25.57 -5.25 -3.54
CA LYS A 319 26.23 -4.11 -2.86
C LYS A 319 27.49 -4.54 -2.12
N TYR A 320 27.44 -5.65 -1.39
CA TYR A 320 28.55 -6.12 -0.57
C TYR A 320 29.73 -6.64 -1.41
N GLU A 321 29.47 -7.38 -2.49
CA GLU A 321 30.52 -7.79 -3.44
C GLU A 321 31.23 -6.58 -4.04
N ARG A 322 30.48 -5.52 -4.38
CA ARG A 322 31.05 -4.26 -4.90
C ARG A 322 31.90 -3.51 -3.88
N LEU A 323 31.72 -3.79 -2.58
CA LEU A 323 32.54 -3.27 -1.49
C LEU A 323 33.72 -4.19 -1.15
N GLY A 324 33.93 -5.27 -1.90
CA GLY A 324 34.97 -6.27 -1.63
C GLY A 324 34.66 -7.15 -0.42
N ILE A 325 33.41 -7.15 0.07
CA ILE A 325 32.97 -7.97 1.19
C ILE A 325 32.39 -9.26 0.62
N GLN A 326 33.06 -10.38 0.89
CA GLN A 326 32.58 -11.70 0.49
C GLN A 326 31.26 -12.01 1.23
N VAL A 327 30.20 -12.25 0.46
CA VAL A 327 28.88 -12.65 0.95
C VAL A 327 28.39 -13.82 0.10
N ASP A 328 27.77 -14.81 0.74
CA ASP A 328 27.09 -15.88 0.01
C ASP A 328 25.75 -15.36 -0.51
N SER A 329 25.28 -15.87 -1.65
CA SER A 329 23.95 -15.53 -2.18
C SER A 329 22.81 -15.86 -1.20
N SER A 330 23.04 -16.81 -0.28
CA SER A 330 22.12 -17.15 0.82
C SER A 330 22.08 -16.11 1.95
N ASP A 331 23.09 -15.25 2.09
CA ASP A 331 23.13 -14.22 3.13
C ASP A 331 22.21 -13.01 2.82
N THR A 332 21.64 -12.99 1.61
CA THR A 332 20.73 -11.97 1.11
C THR A 332 19.35 -12.56 0.84
N LEU A 333 18.31 -11.97 1.43
CA LEU A 333 16.91 -12.27 1.13
C LEU A 333 16.34 -11.29 0.12
N ILE A 334 15.72 -11.80 -0.94
CA ILE A 334 14.99 -10.99 -1.90
C ILE A 334 13.50 -11.29 -1.79
N LEU A 335 12.73 -10.25 -1.44
CA LEU A 335 11.29 -10.28 -1.43
C LEU A 335 10.76 -9.43 -2.60
N MET A 336 9.81 -9.95 -3.38
CA MET A 336 9.19 -9.20 -4.47
C MET A 336 7.67 -9.23 -4.41
N CYS A 337 7.02 -8.10 -4.69
CA CYS A 337 5.57 -7.99 -4.75
C CYS A 337 5.18 -6.89 -5.74
N GLY A 338 4.37 -7.23 -6.74
CA GLY A 338 4.01 -6.32 -7.83
C GLY A 338 3.22 -7.02 -8.93
N PRO A 339 2.97 -6.32 -10.05
CA PRO A 339 2.24 -6.89 -11.19
C PRO A 339 2.89 -8.18 -11.72
N PRO A 340 2.10 -9.17 -12.19
CA PRO A 340 2.64 -10.45 -12.67
C PRO A 340 3.73 -10.34 -13.75
N PRO A 341 3.64 -9.43 -14.74
CA PRO A 341 4.73 -9.28 -15.72
C PRO A 341 6.05 -8.85 -15.07
N MET A 342 6.00 -7.94 -14.10
CA MET A 342 7.16 -7.47 -13.36
C MET A 342 7.78 -8.60 -12.52
N THR A 343 6.97 -9.31 -11.72
CA THR A 343 7.50 -10.38 -10.85
C THR A 343 8.02 -11.58 -11.64
N ALA A 344 7.42 -11.90 -12.79
CA ALA A 344 7.93 -12.94 -13.69
C ALA A 344 9.30 -12.58 -14.28
N PHE A 345 9.45 -11.34 -14.77
CA PHE A 345 10.73 -10.82 -15.27
C PHE A 345 11.82 -10.83 -14.19
N LEU A 346 11.51 -10.27 -13.02
CA LEU A 346 12.45 -10.23 -11.88
C LEU A 346 12.86 -11.64 -11.45
N LYS A 347 11.90 -12.57 -11.33
CA LYS A 347 12.20 -13.95 -10.92
C LYS A 347 13.18 -14.63 -11.87
N LYS A 348 13.07 -14.38 -13.18
CA LYS A 348 14.01 -14.90 -14.18
C LYS A 348 15.41 -14.34 -13.92
N ILE A 349 15.58 -13.02 -13.93
CA ILE A 349 16.89 -12.36 -13.74
C ILE A 349 17.54 -12.76 -12.43
N LEU A 350 16.78 -12.71 -11.33
CA LEU A 350 17.31 -12.97 -10.00
C LEU A 350 17.82 -14.40 -9.83
N LYS A 351 17.17 -15.39 -10.48
CA LYS A 351 17.53 -16.81 -10.31
C LYS A 351 18.49 -17.31 -11.38
N GLU A 352 18.34 -16.87 -12.62
CA GLU A 352 19.12 -17.38 -13.75
C GLU A 352 20.39 -16.55 -13.95
N ASP A 353 20.29 -15.22 -13.90
CA ASP A 353 21.39 -14.32 -14.29
C ASP A 353 22.21 -13.83 -13.09
N ILE A 354 21.55 -13.54 -11.95
CA ILE A 354 22.19 -13.09 -10.70
C ILE A 354 22.43 -14.27 -9.74
N GLN A 355 21.72 -15.39 -9.92
CA GLN A 355 21.91 -16.62 -9.15
C GLN A 355 21.64 -16.50 -7.64
N MET A 356 20.63 -15.72 -7.27
CA MET A 356 20.18 -15.56 -5.88
C MET A 356 19.39 -16.77 -5.40
N GLU A 357 19.76 -17.30 -4.23
CA GLU A 357 19.10 -18.47 -3.64
C GLU A 357 17.77 -18.13 -2.96
N ASN A 358 17.78 -17.10 -2.09
CA ASN A 358 16.66 -16.74 -1.24
C ASN A 358 15.74 -15.71 -1.92
N VAL A 359 15.00 -16.15 -2.94
CA VAL A 359 14.08 -15.31 -3.71
C VAL A 359 12.62 -15.71 -3.48
N ILE A 360 11.83 -14.82 -2.87
CA ILE A 360 10.43 -15.04 -2.48
C ILE A 360 9.51 -14.01 -3.14
N THR A 361 8.44 -14.49 -3.78
CA THR A 361 7.34 -13.65 -4.29
C THR A 361 6.17 -13.69 -3.32
N LEU A 362 5.61 -12.52 -2.98
CA LEU A 362 4.47 -12.35 -2.06
C LEU A 362 3.16 -12.05 -2.78
#